data_AF-A0A178MBQ9-F1
#
_entry.id   AF-A0A178MBQ9-F1
#
_cell.length_a   1.000
_cell.length_b   1.000
_cell.length_c   1.000
_cell.angle_alpha   90.00
_cell.angle_beta   90.00
_cell.angle_gamma   90.00
#
_symmetry.space_group_name_H-M   'P 1'
#
loop_
_entity.id
_entity.type
_entity.pdbx_description
1 polymer ?
#
loop_
_entity_poly.entity_id
_entity_poly.type
_entity_poly.pdbx_seq_one_letter_code
_entity_poly.pdbx_strand_id
1 'polypeptide(L)'
;MKPKSGQSIVEMALLLPVMLIVLFGIIEFGYLIFAYSMVSQAARNGAEVAAQLPPHQTWLDLRNNPPSGYPGFTADACVRGIIEAIRSDVVLFDGSANEGRAIENFVIIRYPNGGQTRNLSDRGPIEIEINYPVRTITPLFELIGIRNGTINLRVVQRRSLENLGVDPTNPRGVACARDVADWRDLQQGR
;
A
#
# COMPACT_ATOMS: atom_id res chain seq x y z
N MET A 1 -21.26 -60.47 -19.44
CA MET A 1 -21.28 -58.99 -19.28
C MET A 1 -19.95 -58.46 -19.79
N LYS A 2 -19.94 -57.59 -20.80
CA LYS A 2 -18.69 -57.03 -21.37
C LYS A 2 -18.13 -55.97 -20.40
N PRO A 3 -16.86 -56.04 -19.98
CA PRO A 3 -16.27 -55.01 -19.14
C PRO A 3 -16.25 -53.69 -19.91
N LYS A 4 -16.90 -52.65 -19.39
CA LYS A 4 -16.87 -51.29 -19.96
C LYS A 4 -15.56 -50.60 -19.58
N SER A 5 -14.46 -51.04 -20.19
CA SER A 5 -13.14 -50.41 -20.05
C SER A 5 -13.18 -49.01 -20.69
N GLY A 6 -13.41 -47.98 -19.89
CA GLY A 6 -13.46 -46.58 -20.33
C GLY A 6 -14.53 -45.74 -19.64
N GLN A 7 -15.55 -46.35 -19.04
CA GLN A 7 -16.61 -45.60 -18.34
C GLN A 7 -16.06 -44.76 -17.18
N SER A 8 -15.17 -45.34 -16.37
CA SER A 8 -14.55 -44.63 -15.23
C SER A 8 -13.68 -43.43 -15.66
N ILE A 9 -13.03 -43.50 -16.84
CA ILE A 9 -12.23 -42.39 -17.39
C ILE A 9 -13.14 -41.22 -17.79
N VAL A 10 -14.29 -41.52 -18.40
CA VAL A 10 -15.27 -40.49 -18.81
C VAL A 10 -15.93 -39.83 -17.61
N GLU A 11 -16.30 -40.61 -16.59
CA GLU A 11 -16.86 -40.08 -15.34
C GLU A 11 -15.87 -39.13 -14.64
N MET A 12 -14.59 -39.49 -14.58
CA MET A 12 -13.55 -38.60 -14.03
C MET A 12 -13.33 -37.35 -14.89
N ALA A 13 -13.34 -37.47 -16.21
CA ALA A 13 -13.19 -36.33 -17.12
C ALA A 13 -14.33 -35.30 -16.96
N LEU A 14 -15.54 -35.75 -16.59
CA LEU A 14 -16.67 -34.87 -16.35
C LEU A 14 -16.67 -34.22 -14.96
N LEU A 15 -16.11 -34.90 -13.95
CA LEU A 15 -15.97 -34.36 -12.59
C LEU A 15 -14.79 -33.39 -12.44
N LEU A 16 -13.71 -33.62 -13.18
CA LEU A 16 -12.48 -32.82 -13.15
C LEU A 16 -12.71 -31.31 -13.32
N PRO A 17 -13.49 -30.80 -14.31
CA PRO A 17 -13.72 -29.36 -14.44
C PRO A 17 -14.41 -28.74 -13.23
N VAL A 18 -15.37 -29.45 -12.62
CA VAL A 18 -16.06 -28.98 -11.40
C VAL A 18 -15.09 -28.93 -10.23
N MET A 19 -14.27 -29.98 -10.07
CA MET A 19 -13.24 -30.02 -9.02
C MET A 19 -12.22 -28.88 -9.18
N LEU A 20 -11.79 -28.59 -10.42
CA LEU A 20 -10.86 -27.49 -10.71
C LEU A 20 -11.45 -26.12 -10.38
N ILE A 21 -12.73 -25.89 -10.69
CA ILE A 21 -13.41 -24.63 -10.32
C ILE A 21 -13.41 -24.44 -8.80
N VAL A 22 -13.74 -25.48 -8.04
CA VAL A 22 -13.72 -25.42 -6.57
C VAL A 22 -12.30 -25.19 -6.05
N LEU A 23 -11.32 -25.91 -6.56
CA LEU A 23 -9.92 -25.81 -6.14
C LEU A 23 -9.35 -24.41 -6.43
N PHE A 24 -9.52 -23.89 -7.64
CA PHE A 24 -9.09 -22.55 -8.01
C PHE A 24 -9.81 -21.49 -7.19
N GLY A 25 -11.11 -21.69 -6.90
CA GLY A 25 -11.88 -20.79 -6.05
C GLY A 25 -11.29 -20.69 -4.63
N ILE A 26 -10.91 -21.82 -4.04
CA ILE A 26 -10.29 -21.86 -2.71
C ILE A 26 -8.91 -21.18 -2.74
N ILE A 27 -8.09 -21.48 -3.74
CA ILE A 27 -6.74 -20.92 -3.88
C ILE A 27 -6.79 -19.40 -4.03
N GLU A 28 -7.64 -18.89 -4.95
CA GLU A 28 -7.82 -17.44 -5.15
C GLU A 28 -8.32 -16.73 -3.90
N PHE A 29 -9.34 -17.30 -3.26
CA PHE A 29 -9.92 -16.69 -2.09
C PHE A 29 -8.93 -16.63 -0.92
N GLY A 30 -8.17 -17.71 -0.68
CA GLY A 30 -7.11 -17.73 0.32
C GLY A 30 -6.02 -16.69 0.02
N TYR A 31 -5.62 -16.57 -1.25
CA TYR A 31 -4.63 -15.58 -1.67
C TYR A 31 -5.11 -14.14 -1.51
N LEU A 32 -6.37 -13.84 -1.84
CA LEU A 32 -6.95 -12.50 -1.67
C LEU A 32 -7.05 -12.09 -0.21
N ILE A 33 -7.47 -13.00 0.67
CA ILE A 33 -7.50 -12.74 2.12
C ILE A 33 -6.09 -12.47 2.62
N PHE A 34 -5.12 -13.27 2.21
CA PHE A 34 -3.73 -13.08 2.56
C PHE A 34 -3.22 -11.70 2.11
N ALA A 35 -3.43 -11.35 0.83
CA ALA A 35 -3.05 -10.05 0.29
C ALA A 35 -3.72 -8.88 1.05
N TYR A 36 -5.02 -8.99 1.34
CA TYR A 36 -5.74 -7.98 2.12
C TYR A 36 -5.16 -7.82 3.54
N SER A 37 -4.90 -8.92 4.24
CA SER A 37 -4.33 -8.89 5.59
C SER A 37 -2.95 -8.22 5.59
N MET A 38 -2.12 -8.52 4.60
CA MET A 38 -0.79 -7.94 4.44
C MET A 38 -0.86 -6.43 4.18
N VAL A 39 -1.69 -5.99 3.22
CA VAL A 39 -1.87 -4.56 2.93
C VAL A 39 -2.45 -3.81 4.13
N SER A 40 -3.37 -4.44 4.88
CA SER A 40 -3.95 -3.86 6.08
C SER A 40 -2.92 -3.67 7.20
N GLN A 41 -2.06 -4.67 7.44
CA GLN A 41 -0.98 -4.55 8.41
C GLN A 41 0.02 -3.46 8.01
N ALA A 42 0.42 -3.41 6.73
CA ALA A 42 1.32 -2.39 6.21
C ALA A 42 0.74 -0.97 6.34
N ALA A 43 -0.54 -0.80 6.00
CA ALA A 43 -1.23 0.49 6.17
C ALA A 43 -1.28 0.92 7.64
N ARG A 44 -1.45 -0.04 8.57
CA ARG A 44 -1.49 0.22 10.01
C ARG A 44 -0.13 0.68 10.54
N ASN A 45 0.95 0.00 10.15
CA ASN A 45 2.31 0.37 10.56
C ASN A 45 2.74 1.69 9.93
N GLY A 46 2.41 1.93 8.66
CA GLY A 46 2.58 3.22 8.02
C GLY A 46 1.84 4.34 8.76
N ALA A 47 0.60 4.11 9.19
CA ALA A 47 -0.19 5.09 9.91
C ALA A 47 0.35 5.36 11.33
N GLU A 48 0.95 4.36 11.98
CA GLU A 48 1.60 4.51 13.28
C GLU A 48 2.86 5.38 13.19
N VAL A 49 3.72 5.11 12.22
CA VAL A 49 4.90 5.96 11.98
C VAL A 49 4.47 7.37 11.57
N ALA A 50 3.42 7.49 10.75
CA ALA A 50 2.89 8.79 10.32
C ALA A 50 2.30 9.61 11.48
N ALA A 51 1.79 8.95 12.53
CA ALA A 51 1.32 9.62 13.75
C ALA A 51 2.46 10.21 14.60
N GLN A 52 3.64 9.61 14.55
CA GLN A 52 4.84 10.05 15.27
C GLN A 52 5.67 11.05 14.46
N LEU A 53 5.66 10.92 13.14
CA LEU A 53 6.40 11.74 12.17
C LEU A 53 5.44 12.32 11.12
N PRO A 54 4.50 13.21 11.50
CA PRO A 54 3.53 13.73 10.55
C PRO A 54 4.21 14.63 9.50
N PRO A 55 4.21 14.26 8.20
CA PRO A 55 4.79 15.07 7.15
C PRO A 55 3.94 16.33 6.92
N HIS A 56 4.56 17.38 6.38
CA HIS A 56 3.83 18.58 6.02
C HIS A 56 2.94 18.35 4.80
N GLN A 57 1.71 18.88 4.85
CA GLN A 57 0.77 18.78 3.73
C GLN A 57 1.33 19.40 2.45
N THR A 58 2.04 20.53 2.58
CA THR A 58 2.71 21.20 1.45
C THR A 58 3.70 20.28 0.75
N TRP A 59 4.42 19.42 1.49
CA TRP A 59 5.31 18.42 0.91
C TRP A 59 4.52 17.29 0.23
N LEU A 60 3.44 16.82 0.85
CA LEU A 60 2.57 15.80 0.27
C LEU A 60 1.99 16.24 -1.09
N ASP A 61 1.64 17.52 -1.20
CA ASP A 61 1.08 18.12 -2.41
C ASP A 61 2.10 18.20 -3.57
N LEU A 62 3.42 18.25 -3.27
CA LEU A 62 4.49 18.25 -4.30
C LEU A 62 4.49 16.98 -5.15
N ARG A 63 3.89 15.89 -4.66
CA ARG A 63 3.75 14.66 -5.44
C ARG A 63 2.98 14.87 -6.74
N ASN A 64 1.93 15.70 -6.71
CA ASN A 64 1.08 15.94 -7.87
C ASN A 64 1.60 17.09 -8.75
N ASN A 65 2.30 18.05 -8.16
CA ASN A 65 2.87 19.20 -8.87
C ASN A 65 4.31 19.47 -8.41
N PRO A 66 5.29 18.68 -8.87
CA PRO A 66 6.67 18.79 -8.42
C PRO A 66 7.37 20.02 -9.03
N PRO A 67 7.99 20.91 -8.22
CA PRO A 67 8.78 22.02 -8.72
C PRO A 67 10.13 21.55 -9.31
N SER A 68 10.81 22.44 -10.03
CA SER A 68 12.15 22.16 -10.55
C SER A 68 13.15 21.85 -9.42
N GLY A 69 13.89 20.74 -9.56
CA GLY A 69 14.84 20.29 -8.54
C GLY A 69 14.20 19.56 -7.35
N TYR A 70 12.99 19.03 -7.51
CA TYR A 70 12.34 18.14 -6.56
C TYR A 70 13.10 16.80 -6.46
N PRO A 71 13.62 16.43 -5.27
CA PRO A 71 14.43 15.22 -5.09
C PRO A 71 13.63 13.91 -5.09
N GLY A 72 12.30 13.99 -5.14
CA GLY A 72 11.39 12.85 -5.06
C GLY A 72 10.58 12.84 -3.77
N PHE A 73 9.49 12.07 -3.76
CA PHE A 73 8.52 12.03 -2.66
C PHE A 73 9.13 11.49 -1.36
N THR A 74 9.94 10.45 -1.48
CA THR A 74 10.66 9.78 -0.39
C THR A 74 11.97 10.44 0.00
N ALA A 75 12.29 11.62 -0.53
CA ALA A 75 13.48 12.37 -0.11
C ALA A 75 13.32 13.03 1.26
N ASP A 76 12.08 13.34 1.67
CA ASP A 76 11.78 13.79 3.03
C ASP A 76 11.90 12.64 4.02
N ALA A 77 12.53 12.89 5.17
CA ALA A 77 12.81 11.85 6.14
C ALA A 77 11.53 11.29 6.80
N CYS A 78 10.47 12.10 6.95
CA CYS A 78 9.21 11.67 7.53
C CYS A 78 8.40 10.82 6.55
N VAL A 79 8.28 11.25 5.29
CA VAL A 79 7.67 10.42 4.24
C VAL A 79 8.46 9.12 4.03
N ARG A 80 9.79 9.19 4.02
CA ARG A 80 10.64 8.00 3.89
C ARG A 80 10.40 6.99 5.01
N GLY A 81 10.35 7.45 6.27
CA GLY A 81 10.07 6.58 7.41
C GLY A 81 8.72 5.87 7.30
N ILE A 82 7.69 6.57 6.83
CA ILE A 82 6.36 5.98 6.60
C ILE A 82 6.43 4.89 5.51
N ILE A 83 7.10 5.18 4.39
CA ILE A 83 7.21 4.23 3.27
C ILE A 83 8.07 3.02 3.65
N GLU A 84 9.15 3.21 4.41
CA GLU A 84 9.99 2.12 4.91
C GLU A 84 9.21 1.19 5.84
N ALA A 85 8.39 1.75 6.74
CA ALA A 85 7.51 0.96 7.61
C ALA A 85 6.44 0.18 6.82
N ILE A 86 5.86 0.79 5.79
CA ILE A 86 4.94 0.08 4.89
C ILE A 86 5.67 -1.03 4.13
N ARG A 87 6.92 -0.80 3.71
CA ARG A 87 7.72 -1.76 2.95
C ARG A 87 8.13 -2.97 3.81
N SER A 88 8.40 -2.79 5.11
CA SER A 88 8.81 -3.89 5.98
C SER A 88 7.74 -4.97 6.16
N ASP A 89 6.47 -4.62 6.04
CA ASP A 89 5.38 -5.57 6.24
C ASP A 89 4.98 -6.33 4.99
N VAL A 90 5.47 -5.96 3.79
CA VAL A 90 4.92 -6.53 2.56
C VAL A 90 5.91 -7.33 1.75
N VAL A 91 5.86 -8.65 1.96
CA VAL A 91 6.56 -9.65 1.14
C VAL A 91 5.92 -9.89 -0.23
N LEU A 92 4.68 -9.45 -0.45
CA LEU A 92 3.96 -9.66 -1.72
C LEU A 92 4.40 -8.70 -2.86
N PHE A 93 5.21 -7.69 -2.54
CA PHE A 93 5.53 -6.56 -3.43
C PHE A 93 6.88 -6.68 -4.13
N ASP A 94 7.55 -7.83 -4.04
CA ASP A 94 8.83 -8.04 -4.74
C ASP A 94 8.59 -8.21 -6.25
N GLY A 95 8.52 -7.07 -6.95
CA GLY A 95 8.80 -6.83 -8.38
C GLY A 95 8.00 -7.57 -9.45
N SER A 96 7.78 -8.88 -9.29
CA SER A 96 7.31 -9.83 -10.29
C SER A 96 5.81 -9.71 -10.57
N ALA A 97 4.98 -9.45 -9.56
CA ALA A 97 3.53 -9.30 -9.75
C ALA A 97 3.11 -7.91 -10.24
N ASN A 98 3.97 -6.89 -10.15
CA ASN A 98 3.63 -5.49 -10.44
C ASN A 98 4.60 -4.74 -11.35
N GLU A 99 5.30 -5.47 -12.22
CA GLU A 99 6.13 -4.87 -13.30
C GLU A 99 7.19 -3.88 -12.75
N GLY A 100 7.72 -4.11 -11.53
CA GLY A 100 8.74 -3.24 -10.93
C GLY A 100 8.25 -1.86 -10.45
N ARG A 101 6.94 -1.61 -10.30
CA ARG A 101 6.44 -0.34 -9.76
C ARG A 101 6.72 -0.22 -8.25
N ALA A 102 7.32 0.90 -7.84
CA ALA A 102 7.58 1.20 -6.43
C ALA A 102 6.27 1.30 -5.61
N ILE A 103 6.29 0.76 -4.38
CA ILE A 103 5.17 0.77 -3.41
C ILE A 103 4.60 2.18 -3.20
N GLU A 104 5.48 3.19 -3.27
CA GLU A 104 5.17 4.61 -3.17
C GLU A 104 4.01 5.03 -4.08
N ASN A 105 3.89 4.43 -5.27
CA ASN A 105 2.84 4.76 -6.24
C ASN A 105 1.45 4.35 -5.79
N PHE A 106 1.34 3.37 -4.89
CA PHE A 106 0.08 2.80 -4.41
C PHE A 106 -0.35 3.36 -3.05
N VAL A 107 0.56 3.99 -2.32
CA VAL A 107 0.31 4.60 -1.01
C VAL A 107 -0.09 6.06 -1.22
N ILE A 108 -1.20 6.49 -0.64
CA ILE A 108 -1.67 7.88 -0.61
C ILE A 108 -1.74 8.29 0.86
N ILE A 109 -0.99 9.33 1.22
CA ILE A 109 -0.97 9.91 2.56
C ILE A 109 -1.74 11.21 2.49
N ARG A 110 -2.72 11.43 3.36
CA ARG A 110 -3.48 12.68 3.38
C ARG A 110 -4.01 13.02 4.77
N TYR A 111 -4.32 14.31 4.94
CA TYR A 111 -5.09 14.83 6.06
C TYR A 111 -6.50 15.16 5.57
N PRO A 112 -7.57 14.68 6.24
CA PRO A 112 -8.94 14.78 5.74
C PRO A 112 -9.50 16.21 5.80
N ASN A 113 -9.09 17.03 6.79
CA ASN A 113 -9.67 18.35 6.99
C ASN A 113 -8.82 19.49 6.38
N GLY A 114 -7.58 19.20 5.96
CA GLY A 114 -6.65 20.21 5.44
C GLY A 114 -6.26 21.28 6.46
N GLY A 115 -5.21 22.05 6.16
CA GLY A 115 -4.80 23.21 6.97
C GLY A 115 -3.33 23.53 6.83
N GLN A 116 -2.87 24.69 7.31
CA GLN A 116 -1.44 25.06 7.31
C GLN A 116 -0.72 24.66 8.62
N THR A 117 -1.47 24.37 9.68
CA THR A 117 -0.97 24.07 11.05
C THR A 117 -0.85 22.57 11.33
N ARG A 118 0.09 22.12 12.17
CA ARG A 118 0.23 20.69 12.53
C ARG A 118 -0.76 20.23 13.62
N ASN A 119 -1.63 21.10 14.11
CA ASN A 119 -2.51 20.79 15.23
C ASN A 119 -3.58 19.76 14.84
N LEU A 120 -3.75 18.76 15.71
CA LEU A 120 -4.73 17.68 15.54
C LEU A 120 -6.18 18.20 15.52
N SER A 121 -6.47 19.26 16.26
CA SER A 121 -7.79 19.90 16.31
C SER A 121 -8.22 20.51 14.97
N ASP A 122 -7.25 21.01 14.18
CA ASP A 122 -7.53 21.69 12.92
C ASP A 122 -7.42 20.72 11.72
N ARG A 123 -6.41 19.84 11.71
CA ARG A 123 -6.14 18.94 10.57
C ARG A 123 -6.81 17.57 10.63
N GLY A 124 -7.28 17.14 11.81
CA GLY A 124 -7.83 15.80 12.00
C GLY A 124 -6.76 14.68 11.94
N PRO A 125 -7.17 13.41 11.98
CA PRO A 125 -6.25 12.27 11.98
C PRO A 125 -5.52 12.13 10.63
N ILE A 126 -4.31 11.57 10.65
CA ILE A 126 -3.60 11.21 9.41
C ILE A 126 -4.22 9.95 8.81
N GLU A 127 -4.46 9.96 7.50
CA GLU A 127 -4.95 8.82 6.73
C GLU A 127 -3.85 8.26 5.83
N ILE A 128 -3.65 6.95 5.91
CA ILE A 128 -2.86 6.17 4.96
C ILE A 128 -3.84 5.32 4.15
N GLU A 129 -3.96 5.62 2.87
CA GLU A 129 -4.67 4.79 1.92
C GLU A 129 -3.66 4.00 1.08
N ILE A 130 -3.81 2.68 1.02
CA ILE A 130 -3.06 1.85 0.09
C ILE A 130 -4.05 1.28 -0.91
N ASN A 131 -3.87 1.62 -2.18
CA ASN A 131 -4.66 1.09 -3.29
C ASN A 131 -3.76 0.19 -4.14
N TYR A 132 -3.79 -1.11 -3.86
CA TYR A 132 -2.90 -2.07 -4.48
C TYR A 132 -3.63 -3.00 -5.47
N PRO A 133 -3.21 -3.07 -6.73
CA PRO A 133 -3.75 -4.04 -7.69
C PRO A 133 -3.14 -5.42 -7.43
N VAL A 134 -3.96 -6.35 -6.94
CA VAL A 134 -3.60 -7.77 -6.83
C VAL A 134 -3.92 -8.45 -8.15
N ARG A 135 -2.93 -9.13 -8.73
CA ARG A 135 -3.17 -10.04 -9.87
C ARG A 135 -3.65 -11.39 -9.37
N THR A 136 -4.66 -11.94 -10.03
CA THR A 136 -5.12 -13.30 -9.76
C THR A 136 -4.05 -14.31 -10.19
N ILE A 137 -3.95 -15.43 -9.48
CA ILE A 137 -2.93 -16.47 -9.74
C ILE A 137 -3.46 -17.53 -10.72
N THR A 138 -4.77 -17.69 -10.76
CA THR A 138 -5.51 -18.66 -11.55
C THR A 138 -6.37 -17.94 -12.60
N PRO A 139 -6.71 -18.61 -13.71
CA PRO A 139 -7.56 -18.04 -14.75
C PRO A 139 -9.06 -18.05 -14.38
N LEU A 140 -9.43 -18.52 -13.18
CA LEU A 140 -10.84 -18.69 -12.80
C LEU A 140 -11.62 -17.37 -12.88
N PHE A 141 -11.03 -16.29 -12.36
CA PHE A 141 -11.69 -14.99 -12.29
C PHE A 141 -11.84 -14.32 -13.66
N GLU A 142 -10.89 -14.54 -14.55
CA GLU A 142 -10.99 -14.14 -15.96
C GLU A 142 -12.11 -14.90 -16.66
N LEU A 143 -12.24 -16.20 -16.41
CA LEU A 143 -13.25 -17.07 -17.02
C LEU A 143 -14.69 -16.68 -16.62
N ILE A 144 -14.90 -16.21 -15.39
CA ILE A 144 -16.20 -15.75 -14.89
C ILE A 144 -16.44 -14.24 -15.11
N GLY A 145 -15.58 -13.57 -15.89
CA GLY A 145 -15.76 -12.18 -16.32
C GLY A 145 -15.38 -11.11 -15.29
N ILE A 146 -14.60 -11.45 -14.26
CA ILE A 146 -14.17 -10.49 -13.24
C ILE A 146 -12.84 -9.84 -13.67
N ARG A 147 -12.95 -8.57 -14.09
CA ARG A 147 -11.87 -7.55 -14.16
C ARG A 147 -10.50 -7.98 -14.71
N ASN A 148 -10.43 -8.64 -15.87
CA ASN A 148 -9.19 -8.92 -16.61
C ASN A 148 -8.00 -9.37 -15.73
N GLY A 149 -8.27 -10.21 -14.72
CA GLY A 149 -7.24 -10.78 -13.84
C GLY A 149 -6.65 -9.84 -12.78
N THR A 150 -7.26 -8.68 -12.50
CA THR A 150 -6.79 -7.73 -11.47
C THR A 150 -7.88 -7.25 -10.52
N ILE A 151 -7.57 -7.21 -9.23
CA ILE A 151 -8.46 -6.73 -8.16
C ILE A 151 -7.73 -5.65 -7.37
N ASN A 152 -8.31 -4.45 -7.33
CA ASN A 152 -7.77 -3.35 -6.54
C ASN A 152 -8.22 -3.50 -5.09
N LEU A 153 -7.26 -3.75 -4.20
CA LEU A 153 -7.46 -3.71 -2.75
C LEU A 153 -7.21 -2.30 -2.25
N ARG A 154 -8.29 -1.64 -1.85
CA ARG A 154 -8.22 -0.32 -1.20
C ARG A 154 -8.36 -0.50 0.30
N VAL A 155 -7.30 -0.19 1.04
CA VAL A 155 -7.30 -0.16 2.50
C VAL A 155 -7.01 1.25 2.97
N VAL A 156 -7.79 1.74 3.93
CA VAL A 156 -7.60 3.05 4.55
C VAL A 156 -7.44 2.86 6.04
N GLN A 157 -6.34 3.37 6.60
CA GLN A 157 -6.07 3.39 8.03
C GLN A 157 -5.96 4.83 8.51
N ARG A 158 -6.50 5.10 9.70
CA ARG A 158 -6.52 6.44 10.32
C ARG A 158 -5.88 6.37 11.69
N ARG A 159 -5.03 7.35 12.02
CA ARG A 159 -4.43 7.50 13.36
C ARG A 159 -4.44 8.95 13.81
N SER A 160 -4.63 9.17 15.11
CA SER A 160 -4.41 10.47 15.74
C SER A 160 -2.92 10.80 15.76
N LEU A 161 -2.57 12.09 15.68
CA LEU A 161 -1.18 12.51 15.81
C LEU A 161 -0.73 12.42 17.27
N GLU A 162 0.35 11.70 17.51
CA GLU A 162 0.94 11.49 18.84
C GLU A 162 2.08 12.48 19.10
N ASN A 163 2.76 12.91 18.04
CA ASN A 163 3.84 13.86 18.11
C ASN A 163 3.82 14.77 16.87
N LEU A 164 4.05 16.07 17.04
CA LEU A 164 4.11 17.03 15.95
C LEU A 164 5.53 17.20 15.41
N GLY A 165 6.37 16.17 15.48
CA GLY A 165 7.76 16.21 15.05
C GLY A 165 8.62 17.21 15.84
N VAL A 166 9.87 17.37 15.39
CA VAL A 166 10.94 18.09 16.09
C VAL A 166 10.55 19.51 16.48
N ASP A 167 10.66 19.76 17.79
CA ASP A 167 10.90 21.08 18.35
C ASP A 167 12.32 21.52 17.95
N PRO A 168 12.53 22.70 17.34
CA PRO A 168 13.85 23.22 16.96
C PRO A 168 14.89 23.26 18.11
N THR A 169 14.46 23.06 19.35
CA THR A 169 15.33 22.98 20.54
C THR A 169 15.80 21.58 20.93
N ASN A 170 15.30 20.49 20.31
CA ASN A 170 15.65 19.11 20.68
C ASN A 170 16.29 18.31 19.52
N PRO A 171 17.63 18.08 19.53
CA PRO A 171 18.41 17.53 18.40
C PRO A 171 18.22 16.03 18.13
N ARG A 172 17.24 15.37 18.75
CA ARG A 172 17.03 13.91 18.62
C ARG A 172 15.83 13.50 17.78
N GLY A 173 15.01 14.42 17.29
CA GLY A 173 13.90 14.05 16.40
C GLY A 173 14.25 14.20 14.92
N VAL A 174 13.42 13.59 14.06
CA VAL A 174 13.49 13.74 12.61
C VAL A 174 12.73 15.00 12.18
N ALA A 175 13.42 15.97 11.58
CA ALA A 175 12.80 17.15 11.02
C ALA A 175 12.16 16.81 9.66
N CYS A 176 10.88 17.15 9.51
CA CYS A 176 10.15 16.99 8.24
C CYS A 176 10.25 18.29 7.44
N ALA A 177 10.54 18.21 6.16
CA ALA A 177 10.57 19.37 5.28
C ALA A 177 9.17 19.84 4.92
N ARG A 178 8.97 21.16 4.84
CA ARG A 178 7.74 21.77 4.31
C ARG A 178 7.76 21.89 2.79
N ASP A 179 8.91 22.22 2.23
CA ASP A 179 9.12 22.43 0.81
C ASP A 179 10.56 22.04 0.41
N VAL A 180 10.87 22.15 -0.88
CA VAL A 180 12.18 21.74 -1.43
C VAL A 180 13.32 22.63 -0.93
N ALA A 181 13.08 23.90 -0.60
CA ALA A 181 14.11 24.78 -0.06
C ALA A 181 14.43 24.40 1.40
N ASP A 182 13.40 24.23 2.22
CA ASP A 182 13.48 23.75 3.60
C ASP A 182 14.19 22.39 3.66
N TRP A 183 13.88 21.48 2.73
CA TRP A 183 14.60 20.21 2.61
C TRP A 183 16.10 20.40 2.34
N ARG A 184 16.50 21.32 1.44
CA ARG A 184 17.92 21.59 1.16
C ARG A 184 18.62 22.15 2.39
N ASP A 185 17.98 23.05 3.11
CA ASP A 185 18.53 23.63 4.33
C ASP A 185 18.75 22.56 5.42
N LEU A 186 17.80 21.63 5.56
CA LEU A 186 17.91 20.47 6.46
C LEU A 186 19.04 19.49 6.06
N GLN A 187 19.42 19.42 4.79
CA GLN A 187 20.56 18.62 4.34
C GLN A 187 21.90 19.33 4.58
N GLN A 188 21.94 20.67 4.51
CA GLN A 188 23.16 21.46 4.73
C GLN A 188 23.50 21.63 6.21
N GLY A 189 22.51 21.56 7.10
CA GLY A 189 22.68 21.63 8.56
C GLY A 189 23.01 20.30 9.25
N ARG A 190 23.25 19.23 8.50
CA ARG A 190 23.74 17.93 8.97
C ARG A 190 25.21 17.74 8.66
#